data_AF-A0A813C1G3-F1
#
_entry.id   AF-A0A813C1G3-F1
#
_cell.length_a   1.000
_cell.length_b   1.000
_cell.length_c   1.000
_cell.angle_alpha   90.00
_cell.angle_beta   90.00
_cell.angle_gamma   90.00
#
_symmetry.space_group_name_H-M   'P 1'
#
loop_
_entity.id
_entity.type
_entity.pdbx_description
1 polymer ?
#
loop_
_entity_poly.entity_id
_entity_poly.type
_entity_poly.pdbx_seq_one_letter_code
_entity_poly.pdbx_strand_id
1 'polypeptide(L)'
;EEAETLDELLSDYTKRGFCTVVGSAKEAREKLGGEPVLNKLGVLVKEKTDAHGNKELAASDLAVVLLWTAVAGFPIKLSKATGGKEIEWALLRDTEKFLNKPVIGARELRSYAGALSFVAGLVPHLRPFLATFWAALSRHDVTNEGKPLRRTRHLIHVKRVSPALRWVRALLSGRTTIERVFYADPPHSDLEIVTDASPWGMGAIRRVGGKPTGYYYTHIPDAVLHKFKAERGLPKYNTLWEGLALLAAFRLWLPALAHGSLFRARSDNLGFLKALSKGSARSAELNVLAREFAFDQATRAYQTKGLEHIP
;
A
#
# COMPACT_ATOMS: atom_id res chain seq x y z
N GLU A 1 -19.52 -22.37 3.99
CA GLU A 1 -19.21 -20.93 3.95
C GLU A 1 -18.26 -20.51 2.83
N GLU A 2 -16.94 -20.69 2.90
CA GLU A 2 -16.03 -20.14 1.86
C GLU A 2 -16.24 -20.74 0.46
N ALA A 3 -16.51 -22.05 0.37
CA ALA A 3 -16.78 -22.73 -0.91
C ALA A 3 -18.15 -22.33 -1.51
N GLU A 4 -19.20 -22.22 -0.69
CA GLU A 4 -20.53 -21.74 -1.14
C GLU A 4 -20.48 -20.28 -1.61
N THR A 5 -19.72 -19.43 -0.90
CA THR A 5 -19.51 -18.04 -1.32
C THR A 5 -18.81 -17.95 -2.67
N LEU A 6 -17.88 -18.87 -2.95
CA LEU A 6 -17.16 -18.92 -4.22
C LEU A 6 -18.08 -19.38 -5.37
N ASP A 7 -18.92 -20.39 -5.15
CA ASP A 7 -19.85 -20.91 -6.16
C ASP A 7 -20.96 -19.91 -6.50
N GLU A 8 -21.50 -19.20 -5.51
CA GLU A 8 -22.45 -18.11 -5.73
C GLU A 8 -21.83 -16.98 -6.56
N LEU A 9 -20.57 -16.64 -6.26
CA LEU A 9 -19.83 -15.62 -6.97
C LEU A 9 -19.59 -16.05 -8.43
N LEU A 10 -19.02 -17.24 -8.67
CA LEU A 10 -18.79 -17.77 -10.02
C LEU A 10 -20.08 -17.85 -10.85
N SER A 11 -21.21 -18.18 -10.22
CA SER A 11 -22.53 -18.20 -10.85
C SER A 11 -22.98 -16.80 -11.30
N ASP A 12 -22.82 -15.77 -10.48
CA ASP A 12 -23.14 -14.38 -10.84
C ASP A 12 -22.25 -13.86 -11.98
N TYR A 13 -20.94 -14.15 -11.94
CA TYR A 13 -20.01 -13.72 -13.01
C TYR A 13 -20.28 -14.44 -14.34
N THR A 14 -20.70 -15.71 -14.28
CA THR A 14 -21.11 -16.48 -15.47
C THR A 14 -22.40 -15.90 -16.07
N LYS A 15 -23.40 -15.58 -15.24
CA LYS A 15 -24.65 -14.94 -15.69
C LYS A 15 -24.42 -13.57 -16.35
N ARG A 16 -23.38 -12.84 -15.91
CA ARG A 16 -22.99 -11.54 -16.48
C ARG A 16 -22.06 -11.65 -17.69
N GLY A 17 -21.66 -12.87 -18.08
CA GLY A 17 -20.81 -13.12 -19.25
C GLY A 17 -19.35 -12.74 -19.08
N PHE A 18 -18.86 -12.57 -17.84
CA PHE A 18 -17.46 -12.24 -17.57
C PHE A 18 -16.53 -13.45 -17.61
N CYS A 19 -17.05 -14.63 -17.30
CA CYS A 19 -16.32 -15.88 -17.37
C CYS A 19 -17.24 -17.02 -17.86
N THR A 20 -16.63 -18.06 -18.40
CA THR A 20 -17.33 -19.29 -18.79
C THR A 20 -16.72 -20.43 -18.00
N VAL A 21 -17.53 -21.09 -17.17
CA VAL A 21 -17.11 -22.31 -16.49
C VAL A 21 -17.09 -23.44 -17.50
N VAL A 22 -16.02 -24.24 -17.49
CA VAL A 22 -15.84 -25.41 -18.35
C VAL A 22 -15.59 -26.62 -17.46
N GLY A 23 -16.26 -27.73 -17.77
CA GLY A 23 -16.19 -28.93 -16.94
C GLY A 23 -14.96 -29.81 -17.24
N SER A 24 -14.22 -29.51 -18.31
CA SER A 24 -13.08 -30.31 -18.73
C SER A 24 -12.04 -29.52 -19.53
N ALA A 25 -10.79 -29.96 -19.48
CA ALA A 25 -9.71 -29.40 -20.28
C ALA A 25 -9.93 -29.53 -21.80
N LYS A 26 -10.70 -30.54 -22.24
CA LYS A 26 -11.05 -30.72 -23.65
C LYS A 26 -12.00 -29.62 -24.15
N GLU A 27 -13.01 -29.31 -23.36
CA GLU A 27 -13.96 -28.22 -23.64
C GLU A 27 -13.26 -26.85 -23.62
N ALA A 28 -12.30 -26.66 -22.71
CA ALA A 28 -11.46 -25.49 -22.66
C ALA A 28 -10.64 -25.30 -23.96
N ARG A 29 -9.99 -26.36 -24.45
CA ARG A 29 -9.20 -26.33 -25.70
C ARG A 29 -10.04 -25.89 -26.90
N GLU A 30 -11.24 -26.43 -27.02
CA GLU A 30 -12.16 -26.13 -28.11
C GLU A 30 -12.63 -24.67 -28.08
N LYS A 31 -12.95 -24.13 -26.89
CA LYS A 31 -13.35 -22.73 -26.71
C LYS A 31 -12.19 -21.73 -26.88
N LEU A 32 -10.98 -22.11 -26.47
CA LEU A 32 -9.81 -21.23 -26.51
C LEU A 32 -9.09 -21.25 -27.86
N GLY A 33 -9.19 -22.36 -28.61
CA GLY A 33 -8.50 -22.55 -29.89
C GLY A 33 -7.01 -22.88 -29.74
N GLY A 34 -6.59 -23.37 -28.57
CA GLY A 34 -5.19 -23.68 -28.24
C GLY A 34 -5.06 -24.44 -26.91
N GLU A 35 -3.84 -24.82 -26.54
CA GLU A 35 -3.58 -25.52 -25.28
C GLU A 35 -3.76 -24.57 -24.06
N PRO A 36 -4.68 -24.89 -23.14
CA PRO A 36 -4.88 -24.09 -21.93
C PRO A 36 -3.67 -24.14 -21.00
N VAL A 37 -3.19 -22.97 -20.57
CA VAL A 37 -2.21 -22.88 -19.49
C VAL A 37 -2.96 -22.79 -18.16
N LEU A 38 -2.89 -23.87 -17.37
CA LEU A 38 -3.48 -23.92 -16.02
C LEU A 38 -2.59 -23.20 -15.02
N ASN A 39 -3.13 -22.19 -14.33
CA ASN A 39 -2.52 -21.69 -13.10
C ASN A 39 -2.96 -22.55 -11.89
N LYS A 40 -2.28 -22.40 -10.74
CA LYS A 40 -2.58 -23.15 -9.50
C LYS A 40 -4.00 -22.96 -8.95
N LEU A 41 -4.79 -22.07 -9.56
CA LEU A 41 -6.16 -21.73 -9.19
C LEU A 41 -7.20 -22.18 -10.25
N GLY A 42 -6.78 -22.93 -11.28
CA GLY A 42 -7.69 -23.46 -12.31
C GLY A 42 -8.21 -22.43 -13.32
N VAL A 43 -7.63 -21.23 -13.37
CA VAL A 43 -8.09 -20.14 -14.26
C VAL A 43 -7.41 -20.23 -15.61
N LEU A 44 -8.20 -20.17 -16.68
CA LEU A 44 -7.76 -20.27 -18.07
C LEU A 44 -7.90 -18.91 -18.78
N VAL A 45 -6.83 -18.46 -19.44
CA VAL A 45 -6.80 -17.17 -20.15
C VAL A 45 -6.51 -17.42 -21.63
N LYS A 46 -7.28 -16.78 -22.52
CA LYS A 46 -7.02 -16.81 -23.97
C LYS A 46 -5.89 -15.85 -24.29
N GLU A 47 -4.77 -16.35 -24.82
CA GLU A 47 -3.75 -15.50 -25.42
C GLU A 47 -4.32 -14.87 -26.69
N LYS A 48 -4.26 -13.54 -26.80
CA LYS A 48 -4.60 -12.81 -28.02
C LYS A 48 -3.31 -12.29 -28.65
N THR A 49 -3.06 -12.67 -29.89
CA THR A 49 -1.99 -12.12 -30.72
C THR A 49 -2.50 -10.88 -31.45
N ASP A 50 -1.66 -9.87 -31.58
CA ASP A 50 -1.95 -8.71 -32.41
C ASP A 50 -1.89 -9.06 -33.92
N ALA A 51 -2.30 -8.13 -34.78
CA ALA A 51 -2.30 -8.31 -36.24
C ALA A 51 -0.90 -8.58 -36.84
N HIS A 52 0.17 -8.41 -36.04
CA HIS A 52 1.56 -8.62 -36.45
C HIS A 52 2.18 -9.88 -35.83
N GLY A 53 1.38 -10.70 -35.14
CA GLY A 53 1.83 -11.97 -34.56
C GLY A 53 2.64 -11.83 -33.26
N ASN A 54 2.70 -10.64 -32.65
CA ASN A 54 3.39 -10.44 -31.38
C ASN A 54 2.49 -10.90 -30.22
N LYS A 55 3.11 -11.62 -29.28
CA LYS A 55 2.44 -12.09 -28.05
C LYS A 55 2.21 -10.90 -27.11
N GLU A 56 0.95 -10.57 -26.86
CA GLU A 56 0.59 -9.48 -25.94
C GLU A 56 0.72 -9.98 -24.49
N LEU A 57 1.88 -9.73 -23.86
CA LEU A 57 2.17 -10.11 -22.46
C LEU A 57 1.17 -9.51 -21.44
N ALA A 58 0.44 -8.47 -21.84
CA ALA A 58 -0.49 -7.73 -21.00
C ALA A 58 -1.73 -8.54 -20.58
N ALA A 59 -2.12 -9.58 -21.32
CA ALA A 59 -3.33 -10.35 -21.02
C ALA A 59 -3.17 -11.23 -19.76
N SER A 60 -1.97 -11.78 -19.55
CA SER A 60 -1.64 -12.58 -18.35
C SER A 60 -1.66 -11.72 -17.08
N ASP A 61 -1.03 -10.55 -17.14
CA ASP A 61 -0.96 -9.63 -16.00
C ASP A 61 -2.33 -9.01 -15.68
N LEU A 62 -3.12 -8.68 -16.71
CA LEU A 62 -4.47 -8.14 -16.53
C LEU A 62 -5.42 -9.20 -15.95
N ALA A 63 -5.30 -10.46 -16.34
CA ALA A 63 -6.11 -11.55 -15.79
C ALA A 63 -5.77 -11.84 -14.33
N VAL A 64 -4.48 -11.80 -13.95
CA VAL A 64 -4.06 -11.91 -12.54
C VAL A 64 -4.56 -10.71 -11.74
N VAL A 65 -4.47 -9.50 -12.28
CA VAL A 65 -4.99 -8.27 -11.63
C VAL A 65 -6.51 -8.34 -11.47
N LEU A 66 -7.25 -8.81 -12.48
CA LEU A 66 -8.71 -9.00 -12.43
C LEU A 66 -9.12 -10.11 -11.45
N LEU A 67 -8.35 -11.19 -11.36
CA LEU A 67 -8.57 -12.26 -10.38
C LEU A 67 -8.38 -11.74 -8.94
N TRP A 68 -7.33 -10.94 -8.70
CA TRP A 68 -7.13 -10.28 -7.40
C TRP A 68 -8.22 -9.24 -7.09
N THR A 69 -8.78 -8.58 -8.10
CA THR A 69 -9.89 -7.63 -7.87
C THR A 69 -11.23 -8.30 -7.63
N ALA A 70 -11.48 -9.45 -8.25
CA ALA A 70 -12.70 -10.23 -8.05
C ALA A 70 -12.71 -10.92 -6.68
N VAL A 71 -11.57 -11.41 -6.18
CA VAL A 71 -11.46 -12.04 -4.85
C VAL A 71 -11.41 -11.01 -3.71
N ALA A 72 -10.88 -9.80 -3.93
CA ALA A 72 -10.74 -8.77 -2.89
C ALA A 72 -11.82 -7.66 -2.92
N GLY A 73 -12.79 -7.72 -3.83
CA GLY A 73 -14.02 -6.91 -3.78
C GLY A 73 -13.89 -5.42 -4.14
N PHE A 74 -12.93 -5.01 -4.98
CA PHE A 74 -12.82 -3.61 -5.42
C PHE A 74 -13.26 -3.41 -6.88
N PRO A 75 -14.30 -2.60 -7.17
CA PRO A 75 -14.72 -2.33 -8.53
C PRO A 75 -13.74 -1.38 -9.23
N ILE A 76 -13.22 -1.77 -10.41
CA ILE A 76 -12.36 -0.90 -11.22
C ILE A 76 -13.17 -0.26 -12.36
N LYS A 77 -13.00 1.05 -12.54
CA LYS A 77 -13.25 1.74 -13.80
C LYS A 77 -11.89 1.96 -14.51
N LEU A 78 -11.52 1.07 -15.44
CA LEU A 78 -10.36 1.27 -16.29
C LEU A 78 -10.76 2.12 -17.50
N SER A 79 -10.03 3.20 -17.79
CA SER A 79 -10.05 3.81 -19.12
C SER A 79 -9.26 2.92 -20.07
N LYS A 80 -9.90 2.53 -21.18
CA LYS A 80 -9.57 1.41 -22.08
C LYS A 80 -8.18 1.37 -22.75
N ALA A 81 -7.23 2.27 -22.49
CA ALA A 81 -6.18 2.51 -23.47
C ALA A 81 -4.80 1.84 -23.25
N THR A 82 -4.27 1.64 -22.04
CA THR A 82 -2.78 1.61 -21.96
C THR A 82 -2.14 0.86 -20.78
N GLY A 83 -2.80 -0.15 -20.22
CA GLY A 83 -2.11 -1.14 -19.36
C GLY A 83 -1.33 -0.58 -18.16
N GLY A 84 -1.82 0.51 -17.54
CA GLY A 84 -1.23 1.08 -16.32
C GLY A 84 -0.06 2.04 -16.51
N LYS A 85 0.69 1.98 -17.62
CA LYS A 85 1.86 2.85 -17.85
C LYS A 85 1.52 4.34 -17.98
N GLU A 86 0.40 4.70 -18.61
CA GLU A 86 -0.01 6.11 -18.74
C GLU A 86 -0.54 6.71 -17.42
N ILE A 87 -1.03 5.89 -16.49
CA ILE A 87 -1.61 6.35 -15.22
C ILE A 87 -0.52 6.92 -14.30
N GLU A 88 0.66 6.31 -14.29
CA GLU A 88 1.80 6.75 -13.48
C GLU A 88 2.31 8.13 -13.91
N TRP A 89 2.56 8.33 -15.20
CA TRP A 89 3.01 9.60 -15.76
C TRP A 89 1.99 10.72 -15.57
N ALA A 90 0.70 10.42 -15.69
CA ALA A 90 -0.37 11.39 -15.45
C ALA A 90 -0.39 11.86 -13.99
N LEU A 91 -0.26 10.94 -13.02
CA LEU A 91 -0.25 11.27 -11.60
C LEU A 91 1.00 12.06 -11.20
N LEU A 92 2.18 11.71 -11.70
CA LEU A 92 3.40 12.47 -11.43
C LEU A 92 3.27 13.90 -11.96
N ARG A 93 2.81 14.06 -13.21
CA ARG A 93 2.56 15.37 -13.82
C ARG A 93 1.55 16.20 -13.04
N ASP A 94 0.44 15.60 -12.61
CA ASP A 94 -0.56 16.30 -11.80
C ASP A 94 -0.01 16.68 -10.41
N THR A 95 0.83 15.82 -9.83
CA THR A 95 1.51 16.10 -8.55
C THR A 95 2.42 17.32 -8.68
N GLU A 96 3.24 17.39 -9.73
CA GLU A 96 4.11 18.54 -9.99
C GLU A 96 3.32 19.81 -10.28
N LYS A 97 2.27 19.71 -11.10
CA LYS A 97 1.34 20.80 -11.39
C LYS A 97 0.72 21.36 -10.11
N PHE A 98 0.32 20.51 -9.17
CA PHE A 98 -0.25 20.95 -7.89
C PHE A 98 0.80 21.61 -7.00
N LEU A 99 2.00 21.03 -6.89
CA LEU A 99 3.10 21.60 -6.09
C LEU A 99 3.52 23.01 -6.53
N ASN A 100 3.35 23.32 -7.82
CA ASN A 100 3.67 24.63 -8.40
C ASN A 100 2.56 25.68 -8.24
N LYS A 101 1.40 25.33 -7.67
CA LYS A 101 0.28 26.25 -7.46
C LYS A 101 0.14 26.63 -5.97
N PRO A 102 -0.30 27.86 -5.65
CA PRO A 102 -0.63 28.22 -4.27
C PRO A 102 -1.95 27.58 -3.80
N VAL A 103 -2.88 27.36 -4.73
CA VAL A 103 -4.22 26.80 -4.51
C VAL A 103 -4.63 25.86 -5.65
N ILE A 104 -5.46 24.87 -5.34
CA ILE A 104 -6.03 23.90 -6.30
C ILE A 104 -7.53 23.77 -6.10
N GLY A 105 -8.26 23.42 -7.17
CA GLY A 105 -9.70 23.20 -7.09
C GLY A 105 -10.04 21.94 -6.28
N ALA A 106 -11.06 21.99 -5.43
CA ALA A 106 -11.51 20.83 -4.66
C ALA A 106 -11.96 19.66 -5.56
N ARG A 107 -12.57 19.96 -6.72
CA ARG A 107 -12.93 18.94 -7.72
C ARG A 107 -11.69 18.30 -8.36
N GLU A 108 -10.70 19.12 -8.70
CA GLU A 108 -9.42 18.65 -9.28
C GLU A 108 -8.68 17.76 -8.26
N LEU A 109 -8.59 18.19 -7.00
CA LEU A 109 -7.98 17.39 -5.93
C LEU A 109 -8.76 16.10 -5.65
N ARG A 110 -10.10 16.11 -5.68
CA ARG A 110 -10.93 14.92 -5.49
C ARG A 110 -10.71 13.89 -6.60
N SER A 111 -10.61 14.34 -7.85
CA SER A 111 -10.29 13.46 -8.99
C SER A 111 -8.91 12.82 -8.82
N TYR A 112 -7.90 13.62 -8.46
CA TYR A 112 -6.56 13.13 -8.20
C TYR A 112 -6.51 12.15 -7.02
N ALA A 113 -7.19 12.46 -5.91
CA ALA A 113 -7.25 11.59 -4.74
C ALA A 113 -7.94 10.25 -5.04
N GLY A 114 -8.97 10.25 -5.90
CA GLY A 114 -9.63 9.05 -6.39
C GLY A 114 -8.69 8.17 -7.22
N ALA A 115 -7.97 8.77 -8.19
CA ALA A 115 -6.97 8.06 -8.99
C ALA A 115 -5.84 7.50 -8.11
N LEU A 116 -5.34 8.29 -7.15
CA LEU A 116 -4.31 7.84 -6.23
C LEU A 116 -4.81 6.72 -5.30
N SER A 117 -6.09 6.73 -4.92
CA SER A 117 -6.70 5.66 -4.11
C SER A 117 -6.77 4.35 -4.89
N PHE A 118 -7.05 4.41 -6.20
CA PHE A 118 -6.97 3.25 -7.08
C PHE A 118 -5.54 2.68 -7.12
N VAL A 119 -4.54 3.53 -7.37
CA VAL A 119 -3.13 3.08 -7.39
C VAL A 119 -2.69 2.54 -6.02
N ALA A 120 -3.18 3.10 -4.91
CA ALA A 120 -2.91 2.60 -3.58
C ALA A 120 -3.56 1.23 -3.27
N GLY A 121 -4.53 0.80 -4.08
CA GLY A 121 -5.02 -0.58 -4.11
C GLY A 121 -3.96 -1.56 -4.61
N LEU A 122 -3.21 -1.16 -5.65
CA LEU A 122 -2.14 -1.94 -6.27
C LEU A 122 -0.81 -1.82 -5.52
N VAL A 123 -0.50 -0.61 -5.04
CA VAL A 123 0.72 -0.22 -4.33
C VAL A 123 0.34 0.23 -2.91
N PRO A 124 0.26 -0.68 -1.92
CA PRO A 124 -0.17 -0.35 -0.57
C PRO A 124 0.66 0.76 0.10
N HIS A 125 1.92 0.95 -0.33
CA HIS A 125 2.80 2.01 0.15
C HIS A 125 2.26 3.43 -0.12
N LEU A 126 1.28 3.61 -1.02
CA LEU A 126 0.64 4.91 -1.23
C LEU A 126 -0.46 5.26 -0.21
N ARG A 127 -1.00 4.26 0.50
CA ARG A 127 -2.14 4.43 1.42
C ARG A 127 -1.91 5.45 2.55
N PRO A 128 -0.73 5.56 3.20
CA PRO A 128 -0.54 6.53 4.29
C PRO A 128 -0.67 7.99 3.83
N PHE A 129 -0.54 8.27 2.54
CA PHE A 129 -0.62 9.63 1.99
C PHE A 129 -2.05 10.05 1.66
N LEU A 130 -2.97 9.09 1.43
CA LEU A 130 -4.36 9.35 1.06
C LEU A 130 -5.15 10.12 2.12
N ALA A 131 -4.92 9.82 3.40
CA ALA A 131 -5.65 10.44 4.50
C ALA A 131 -5.56 11.98 4.49
N THR A 132 -4.41 12.53 4.07
CA THR A 132 -4.22 13.99 3.98
C THR A 132 -5.08 14.61 2.88
N PHE A 133 -5.25 13.93 1.74
CA PHE A 133 -6.10 14.43 0.66
C PHE A 133 -7.58 14.38 1.05
N TRP A 134 -8.03 13.26 1.63
CA TRP A 134 -9.42 13.12 2.08
C TRP A 134 -9.78 14.08 3.21
N ALA A 135 -8.88 14.31 4.17
CA ALA A 135 -9.07 15.31 5.23
C ALA A 135 -9.12 16.75 4.69
N ALA A 136 -8.39 17.04 3.61
CA ALA A 136 -8.48 18.34 2.94
C ALA A 136 -9.80 18.50 2.18
N LEU A 137 -10.39 17.40 1.67
CA LEU A 137 -11.63 17.40 0.89
C LEU A 137 -12.91 17.36 1.73
N SER A 138 -12.90 16.74 2.92
CA SER A 138 -14.08 16.61 3.79
C SER A 138 -14.62 17.96 4.29
N ARG A 139 -13.81 19.02 4.24
CA ARG A 139 -14.24 20.40 4.55
C ARG A 139 -14.93 21.08 3.35
N HIS A 140 -15.05 20.40 2.22
CA HIS A 140 -15.57 20.87 0.95
C HIS A 140 -16.57 19.88 0.36
N ASP A 141 -17.34 19.20 1.21
CA ASP A 141 -18.39 18.30 0.76
C ASP A 141 -19.46 19.06 -0.03
N VAL A 142 -19.72 18.51 -1.21
CA VAL A 142 -20.89 18.81 -2.03
C VAL A 142 -21.80 17.61 -1.78
N THR A 143 -23.03 17.82 -1.35
CA THR A 143 -23.98 16.71 -1.24
C THR A 143 -24.19 16.09 -2.62
N ASN A 144 -24.53 14.79 -2.66
CA ASN A 144 -24.87 14.06 -3.88
C ASN A 144 -26.03 14.69 -4.69
N GLU A 145 -26.72 15.69 -4.12
CA GLU A 145 -27.84 16.43 -4.74
C GLU A 145 -27.44 17.80 -5.35
N GLY A 146 -26.15 18.12 -5.44
CA GLY A 146 -25.70 19.31 -6.19
C GLY A 146 -26.13 20.67 -5.62
N LYS A 147 -26.73 20.72 -4.42
CA LYS A 147 -27.10 21.98 -3.77
C LYS A 147 -25.91 22.54 -2.97
N PRO A 148 -25.45 23.77 -3.26
CA PRO A 148 -24.30 24.34 -2.57
C PRO A 148 -24.66 24.72 -1.13
N LEU A 149 -24.03 24.08 -0.15
CA LEU A 149 -24.00 24.57 1.23
C LEU A 149 -23.11 25.83 1.24
N ARG A 150 -23.76 27.01 1.25
CA ARG A 150 -23.22 28.35 1.56
C ARG A 150 -21.69 28.52 1.37
N ARG A 151 -21.30 29.08 0.21
CA ARG A 151 -19.99 29.76 -0.03
C ARG A 151 -18.73 29.01 0.48
N THR A 152 -18.69 27.69 0.39
CA THR A 152 -17.50 26.91 0.70
C THR A 152 -16.50 27.05 -0.44
N ARG A 153 -15.38 27.76 -0.18
CA ARG A 153 -14.33 28.07 -1.16
C ARG A 153 -13.97 26.81 -1.97
N HIS A 154 -14.16 26.81 -3.28
CA HIS A 154 -13.79 25.70 -4.16
C HIS A 154 -12.27 25.47 -4.26
N LEU A 155 -11.47 26.21 -3.50
CA LEU A 155 -10.02 26.26 -3.57
C LEU A 155 -9.41 25.77 -2.26
N ILE A 156 -8.43 24.89 -2.38
CA ILE A 156 -7.65 24.31 -1.28
C ILE A 156 -6.23 24.83 -1.40
N HIS A 157 -5.70 25.42 -0.32
CA HIS A 157 -4.30 25.83 -0.28
C HIS A 157 -3.38 24.62 -0.34
N VAL A 158 -2.49 24.61 -1.33
CA VAL A 158 -1.56 23.50 -1.58
C VAL A 158 -0.68 23.23 -0.37
N LYS A 159 -0.31 24.26 0.41
CA LYS A 159 0.44 24.10 1.66
C LYS A 159 -0.13 23.04 2.61
N ARG A 160 -1.46 22.81 2.61
CA ARG A 160 -2.12 21.81 3.46
C ARG A 160 -1.87 20.36 3.02
N VAL A 161 -1.70 20.15 1.72
CA VAL A 161 -1.51 18.82 1.10
C VAL A 161 -0.10 18.63 0.54
N SER A 162 0.71 19.68 0.52
CA SER A 162 2.07 19.70 -0.03
C SER A 162 2.98 18.64 0.58
N PRO A 163 2.97 18.36 1.90
CA PRO A 163 3.75 17.26 2.43
C PRO A 163 3.39 15.91 1.78
N ALA A 164 2.10 15.60 1.63
CA ALA A 164 1.66 14.37 0.97
C ALA A 164 2.01 14.37 -0.53
N LEU A 165 1.82 15.48 -1.24
CA LEU A 165 2.22 15.61 -2.64
C LEU A 165 3.73 15.43 -2.85
N ARG A 166 4.58 15.94 -1.94
CA ARG A 166 6.03 15.74 -2.04
C ARG A 166 6.43 14.28 -1.86
N TRP A 167 5.75 13.57 -0.98
CA TRP A 167 5.95 12.13 -0.82
C TRP A 167 5.47 11.34 -2.04
N VAL A 168 4.28 11.64 -2.57
CA VAL A 168 3.79 11.02 -3.80
C VAL A 168 4.76 11.31 -4.95
N ARG A 169 5.23 12.55 -5.07
CA ARG A 169 6.28 12.91 -6.02
C ARG A 169 7.51 12.06 -5.79
N ALA A 170 8.07 12.00 -4.58
CA ALA A 170 9.27 11.22 -4.29
C ALA A 170 9.12 9.73 -4.62
N LEU A 171 7.92 9.16 -4.40
CA LEU A 171 7.61 7.78 -4.73
C LEU A 171 7.55 7.56 -6.25
N LEU A 172 6.85 8.44 -6.97
CA LEU A 172 6.62 8.33 -8.43
C LEU A 172 7.78 8.87 -9.28
N SER A 173 8.59 9.78 -8.73
CA SER A 173 9.79 10.34 -9.36
C SER A 173 11.05 9.52 -9.06
N GLY A 174 10.91 8.44 -8.31
CA GLY A 174 12.00 7.62 -7.79
C GLY A 174 12.73 6.85 -8.91
N ARG A 175 14.05 6.74 -8.74
CA ARG A 175 15.06 6.17 -9.67
C ARG A 175 14.90 4.67 -9.98
N THR A 176 13.81 4.05 -9.55
CA THR A 176 13.57 2.60 -9.58
C THR A 176 12.08 2.32 -9.78
N THR A 177 11.75 1.33 -10.61
CA THR A 177 10.38 0.85 -10.83
C THR A 177 9.74 0.44 -9.50
N ILE A 178 8.51 0.88 -9.22
CA ILE A 178 7.72 0.38 -8.10
C ILE A 178 7.29 -1.05 -8.44
N GLU A 179 8.00 -2.03 -7.89
CA GLU A 179 7.80 -3.45 -8.17
C GLU A 179 7.33 -4.17 -6.91
N ARG A 180 6.23 -4.92 -7.02
CA ARG A 180 5.78 -5.82 -5.96
C ARG A 180 6.24 -7.24 -6.28
N VAL A 181 7.18 -7.75 -5.50
CA VAL A 181 7.75 -9.10 -5.68
C VAL A 181 7.12 -10.09 -4.70
N PHE A 182 6.61 -11.20 -5.24
CA PHE A 182 6.12 -12.33 -4.48
C PHE A 182 7.11 -13.49 -4.62
N TYR A 183 7.82 -13.78 -3.54
CA TYR A 183 8.72 -14.93 -3.47
C TYR A 183 7.89 -16.17 -3.15
N ALA A 184 7.94 -17.18 -4.02
CA ALA A 184 7.29 -18.48 -3.80
C ALA A 184 7.92 -19.21 -2.59
N ASP A 185 9.23 -19.09 -2.43
CA ASP A 185 9.99 -19.51 -1.26
C ASP A 185 10.84 -18.31 -0.78
N PRO A 186 10.36 -17.54 0.20
CA PRO A 186 11.10 -16.38 0.68
C PRO A 186 12.34 -16.81 1.47
N PRO A 187 13.46 -16.06 1.40
CA PRO A 187 14.61 -16.33 2.26
C PRO A 187 14.18 -16.30 3.73
N HIS A 188 14.65 -17.27 4.52
CA HIS A 188 14.34 -17.33 5.94
C HIS A 188 15.47 -16.69 6.74
N SER A 189 15.11 -15.92 7.77
CA SER A 189 16.06 -15.39 8.75
C SER A 189 15.62 -15.78 10.15
N ASP A 190 16.57 -16.23 10.96
CA ASP A 190 16.36 -16.40 12.41
C ASP A 190 16.39 -15.06 13.16
N LEU A 191 16.38 -13.94 12.44
CA LEU A 191 16.33 -12.61 13.00
C LEU A 191 15.03 -12.39 13.75
N GLU A 192 15.20 -11.95 14.99
CA GLU A 192 14.14 -11.49 15.84
C GLU A 192 14.49 -10.10 16.39
N ILE A 193 13.55 -9.18 16.24
CA ILE A 193 13.64 -7.82 16.74
C ILE A 193 12.63 -7.69 17.87
N VAL A 194 13.09 -7.27 19.05
CA VAL A 194 12.22 -6.97 20.19
C VAL A 194 12.42 -5.51 20.55
N THR A 195 11.36 -4.72 20.48
CA THR A 195 11.39 -3.30 20.80
C THR A 195 10.65 -3.01 22.08
N ASP A 196 11.10 -2.00 22.81
CA ASP A 196 10.40 -1.45 23.96
C ASP A 196 10.58 0.07 23.97
N ALA A 197 9.57 0.77 24.48
CA ALA A 197 9.65 2.21 24.69
C ALA A 197 8.90 2.65 25.94
N SER A 198 9.43 3.72 26.51
CA SER A 198 8.90 4.37 27.70
C SER A 198 8.74 5.87 27.43
N PRO A 199 8.12 6.62 28.36
CA PRO A 199 8.02 8.07 28.24
C PRO A 199 9.36 8.82 28.20
N TRP A 200 10.50 8.17 28.52
CA TRP A 200 11.83 8.78 28.58
C TRP A 200 12.78 8.33 27.46
N GLY A 201 12.54 7.16 26.88
CA GLY A 201 13.48 6.54 25.96
C GLY A 201 12.90 5.34 25.24
N MET A 202 13.63 4.86 24.24
CA MET A 202 13.27 3.74 23.39
C MET A 202 14.49 2.87 23.11
N GLY A 203 14.25 1.60 22.81
CA GLY A 203 15.32 0.69 22.48
C GLY A 203 14.82 -0.57 21.79
N ALA A 204 15.78 -1.37 21.34
CA ALA A 204 15.50 -2.69 20.84
C ALA A 204 16.67 -3.63 21.06
N ILE A 205 16.36 -4.92 21.06
CA ILE A 205 17.34 -6.01 21.04
C ILE A 205 17.13 -6.81 19.74
N ARG A 206 18.23 -7.12 19.10
CA ARG A 206 18.32 -8.07 17.98
C ARG A 206 18.71 -9.44 18.52
N ARG A 207 17.94 -10.46 18.18
CA ARG A 207 18.24 -11.87 18.46
C ARG A 207 18.42 -12.63 17.14
N VAL A 208 19.36 -13.55 17.10
CA VAL A 208 19.55 -14.49 15.98
C VAL A 208 19.64 -15.89 16.58
N GLY A 209 18.78 -16.80 16.14
CA GLY A 209 18.66 -18.14 16.73
C GLY A 209 18.34 -18.10 18.23
N GLY A 210 17.52 -17.13 18.65
CA GLY A 210 17.15 -16.91 20.05
C GLY A 210 18.21 -16.23 20.92
N LYS A 211 19.44 -16.06 20.43
CA LYS A 211 20.55 -15.43 21.18
C LYS A 211 20.61 -13.93 20.92
N PRO A 212 20.70 -13.06 21.94
CA PRO A 212 20.96 -11.64 21.75
C PRO A 212 22.29 -11.42 21.00
N THR A 213 22.24 -10.70 19.89
CA THR A 213 23.41 -10.41 19.03
C THR A 213 23.68 -8.92 18.88
N GLY A 214 22.75 -8.07 19.30
CA GLY A 214 22.93 -6.61 19.29
C GLY A 214 21.78 -5.92 20.00
N TYR A 215 21.99 -4.67 20.38
CA TYR A 215 20.97 -3.82 20.96
C TYR A 215 21.23 -2.37 20.58
N TYR A 216 20.18 -1.55 20.68
CA TYR A 216 20.33 -0.11 20.73
C TYR A 216 19.39 0.44 21.80
N TYR A 217 19.75 1.58 22.36
CA TYR A 217 18.88 2.37 23.21
C TYR A 217 19.18 3.85 23.01
N THR A 218 18.17 4.69 23.22
CA THR A 218 18.34 6.14 23.17
C THR A 218 17.26 6.81 24.00
N HIS A 219 17.58 7.96 24.59
CA HIS A 219 16.54 8.90 25.00
C HIS A 219 15.74 9.36 23.79
N ILE A 220 14.49 9.77 24.00
CA ILE A 220 13.68 10.36 22.92
C ILE A 220 14.34 11.68 22.49
N PRO A 221 14.86 11.82 21.26
CA PRO A 221 15.62 13.00 20.87
C PRO A 221 14.75 14.27 20.88
N ASP A 222 15.33 15.41 21.25
CA ASP A 222 14.58 16.67 21.36
C ASP A 222 13.97 17.10 20.03
N ALA A 223 14.64 16.82 18.90
CA ALA A 223 14.10 17.06 17.57
C ALA A 223 12.80 16.28 17.30
N VAL A 224 12.68 15.07 17.86
CA VAL A 224 11.47 14.24 17.77
C VAL A 224 10.37 14.82 18.65
N LEU A 225 10.69 15.20 19.89
CA LEU A 225 9.74 15.87 20.79
C LEU A 225 9.17 17.14 20.14
N HIS A 226 10.03 17.98 19.58
CA HIS A 226 9.63 19.18 18.86
C HIS A 226 8.76 18.87 17.63
N LYS A 227 9.14 17.88 16.82
CA LYS A 227 8.38 17.47 15.61
C LYS A 227 6.95 17.07 15.93
N PHE A 228 6.76 16.31 17.01
CA PHE A 228 5.44 15.80 17.41
C PHE A 228 4.72 16.67 18.43
N LYS A 229 5.31 17.81 18.83
CA LYS A 229 4.81 18.66 19.92
C LYS A 229 4.51 17.82 21.16
N ALA A 230 5.44 16.92 21.46
CA ALA A 230 5.36 15.98 22.54
C ALA A 230 6.23 16.44 23.71
N GLU A 231 5.86 15.99 24.89
CA GLU A 231 6.58 16.27 26.13
C GLU A 231 7.12 14.96 26.69
N ARG A 232 8.40 14.98 27.10
CA ARG A 232 9.08 13.81 27.67
C ARG A 232 8.45 13.49 29.03
N GLY A 233 8.35 12.20 29.34
CA GLY A 233 7.77 11.72 30.59
C GLY A 233 6.25 11.52 30.54
N LEU A 234 5.56 11.93 29.47
CA LEU A 234 4.11 11.73 29.35
C LEU A 234 3.74 10.37 28.69
N PRO A 235 2.98 9.48 29.38
CA PRO A 235 2.58 8.18 28.84
C PRO A 235 1.69 8.21 27.60
N LYS A 236 0.97 9.31 27.36
CA LYS A 236 0.06 9.45 26.20
C LYS A 236 0.76 9.33 24.83
N TYR A 237 2.09 9.44 24.81
CA TYR A 237 2.90 9.30 23.59
C TYR A 237 3.57 7.92 23.45
N ASN A 238 3.36 6.98 24.37
CA ASN A 238 4.08 5.69 24.36
C ASN A 238 3.89 4.93 23.04
N THR A 239 2.66 4.93 22.52
CA THR A 239 2.34 4.31 21.23
C THR A 239 3.18 4.85 20.07
N LEU A 240 3.46 6.16 20.08
CA LEU A 240 4.32 6.81 19.10
C LEU A 240 5.79 6.41 19.29
N TRP A 241 6.25 6.30 20.54
CA TRP A 241 7.62 5.90 20.88
C TRP A 241 7.89 4.44 20.54
N GLU A 242 6.95 3.54 20.81
CA GLU A 242 7.01 2.13 20.41
C GLU A 242 7.13 2.01 18.88
N GLY A 243 6.33 2.79 18.14
CA GLY A 243 6.41 2.80 16.68
C GLY A 243 7.73 3.37 16.15
N LEU A 244 8.30 4.37 16.83
CA LEU A 244 9.60 4.94 16.48
C LEU A 244 10.74 3.96 16.79
N ALA A 245 10.64 3.23 17.90
CA ALA A 245 11.57 2.17 18.26
C ALA A 245 11.61 1.09 17.17
N LEU A 246 10.44 0.70 16.65
CA LEU A 246 10.36 -0.26 15.55
C LEU A 246 10.98 0.29 14.26
N LEU A 247 10.72 1.55 13.92
CA LEU A 247 11.29 2.18 12.72
C LEU A 247 12.81 2.22 12.78
N ALA A 248 13.37 2.63 13.93
CA ALA A 248 14.80 2.67 14.15
C ALA A 248 15.42 1.26 14.07
N ALA A 249 14.81 0.28 14.74
CA ALA A 249 15.26 -1.11 14.70
C ALA A 249 15.27 -1.67 13.26
N PHE A 250 14.23 -1.38 12.49
CA PHE A 250 14.11 -1.87 11.12
C PHE A 250 15.17 -1.28 10.22
N ARG A 251 15.41 0.03 10.31
CA ARG A 251 16.47 0.73 9.55
C ARG A 251 17.87 0.28 9.94
N LEU A 252 18.09 -0.11 11.20
CA LEU A 252 19.39 -0.59 11.67
C LEU A 252 19.72 -2.01 11.20
N TRP A 253 18.74 -2.92 11.17
CA TRP A 253 19.02 -4.34 11.05
C TRP A 253 18.47 -5.03 9.80
N LEU A 254 17.36 -4.55 9.23
CA LEU A 254 16.76 -5.20 8.07
C LEU A 254 17.50 -4.98 6.74
N PRO A 255 18.19 -3.84 6.48
CA PRO A 255 18.98 -3.68 5.26
C PRO A 255 20.10 -4.72 5.09
N ALA A 256 20.52 -5.38 6.18
CA ALA A 256 21.53 -6.45 6.13
C ALA A 256 20.96 -7.81 5.68
N LEU A 257 19.63 -7.95 5.60
CA LEU A 257 18.99 -9.18 5.13
C LEU A 257 18.85 -9.16 3.61
N ALA A 258 18.79 -10.36 3.00
CA ALA A 258 18.35 -10.47 1.62
C ALA A 258 16.94 -9.88 1.47
N HIS A 259 16.71 -9.12 0.41
CA HIS A 259 15.40 -8.50 0.20
C HIS A 259 14.29 -9.56 0.16
N GLY A 260 13.18 -9.31 0.87
CA GLY A 260 12.08 -10.26 1.00
C GLY A 260 12.27 -11.37 2.05
N SER A 261 13.36 -11.33 2.83
CA SER A 261 13.59 -12.25 3.94
C SER A 261 12.47 -12.18 4.98
N LEU A 262 12.07 -13.33 5.51
CA LEU A 262 11.18 -13.43 6.67
C LEU A 262 11.98 -13.17 7.95
N PHE A 263 11.44 -12.34 8.84
CA PHE A 263 11.98 -12.06 10.16
C PHE A 263 10.84 -11.92 11.16
N ARG A 264 11.14 -12.01 12.45
CA ARG A 264 10.17 -11.77 13.52
C ARG A 264 10.40 -10.40 14.14
N ALA A 265 9.32 -9.65 14.34
CA ALA A 265 9.34 -8.41 15.11
C ALA A 265 8.28 -8.49 16.19
N ARG A 266 8.70 -8.27 17.44
CA ARG A 266 7.86 -8.27 18.63
C ARG A 266 7.73 -6.84 19.16
N SER A 267 6.49 -6.40 19.33
CA SER A 267 6.13 -5.17 20.01
C SER A 267 4.80 -5.42 20.73
N ASP A 268 4.69 -4.87 21.93
CA ASP A 268 3.50 -4.80 22.79
C ASP A 268 2.41 -3.85 22.24
N ASN A 269 2.72 -3.12 21.17
CA ASN A 269 1.79 -2.18 20.56
C ASN A 269 1.01 -2.77 19.38
N LEU A 270 -0.05 -3.49 19.70
CA LEU A 270 -1.02 -4.00 18.73
C LEU A 270 -1.55 -2.89 17.78
N GLY A 271 -1.72 -1.67 18.29
CA GLY A 271 -2.24 -0.52 17.52
C GLY A 271 -1.30 -0.13 16.38
N PHE A 272 0.00 -0.06 16.65
CA PHE A 272 1.00 0.27 15.65
C PHE A 272 1.25 -0.88 14.66
N LEU A 273 1.33 -2.12 15.13
CA LEU A 273 1.47 -3.29 14.24
C LEU A 273 0.30 -3.39 13.26
N LYS A 274 -0.93 -3.13 13.71
CA LYS A 274 -2.11 -3.03 12.84
C LYS A 274 -2.00 -1.88 11.84
N ALA A 275 -1.47 -0.72 12.25
CA ALA A 275 -1.28 0.42 11.35
C ALA A 275 -0.24 0.14 10.26
N LEU A 276 0.84 -0.56 10.61
CA LEU A 276 1.86 -1.02 9.67
C LEU A 276 1.31 -2.03 8.67
N SER A 277 0.59 -3.05 9.15
CA SER A 277 -0.06 -4.05 8.29
C SER A 277 -1.03 -3.40 7.30
N LYS A 278 -1.80 -2.40 7.74
CA LYS A 278 -2.75 -1.67 6.87
C LYS A 278 -2.07 -0.63 5.97
N GLY A 279 -0.83 -0.26 6.25
CA GLY A 279 -0.15 0.87 5.60
C GLY A 279 -0.87 2.20 5.84
N SER A 280 -1.50 2.39 7.00
CA SER A 280 -2.13 3.68 7.38
C SER A 280 -2.52 3.67 8.86
N ALA A 281 -2.54 4.86 9.47
CA ALA A 281 -3.01 5.03 10.85
C ALA A 281 -4.10 6.10 10.94
N ARG A 282 -4.97 5.99 11.95
CA ARG A 282 -5.98 7.03 12.26
C ARG A 282 -5.36 8.25 12.93
N SER A 283 -4.40 8.05 13.84
CA SER A 283 -3.64 9.16 14.44
C SER A 283 -2.73 9.80 13.39
N ALA A 284 -2.70 11.13 13.37
CA ALA A 284 -1.85 11.87 12.44
C ALA A 284 -0.36 11.59 12.68
N GLU A 285 0.03 11.46 13.95
CA GLU A 285 1.39 11.17 14.40
C GLU A 285 1.84 9.78 13.96
N LEU A 286 1.03 8.75 14.24
CA LEU A 286 1.33 7.39 13.79
C LEU A 286 1.31 7.28 12.26
N ASN A 287 0.50 8.08 11.58
CA ASN A 287 0.46 8.09 10.13
C ASN A 287 1.72 8.75 9.53
N VAL A 288 2.43 9.61 10.27
CA VAL A 288 3.79 10.04 9.87
C VAL A 288 4.75 8.87 9.87
N LEU A 289 4.73 8.02 10.91
CA LEU A 289 5.57 6.82 10.94
C LEU A 289 5.19 5.86 9.80
N ALA A 290 3.89 5.58 9.59
CA ALA A 290 3.43 4.71 8.50
C ALA A 290 3.95 5.14 7.12
N ARG A 291 4.14 6.45 6.88
CA ARG A 291 4.75 6.98 5.64
C ARG A 291 6.23 6.62 5.51
N GLU A 292 6.98 6.70 6.60
CA GLU A 292 8.39 6.32 6.63
C GLU A 292 8.55 4.82 6.30
N PHE A 293 7.77 3.95 6.96
CA PHE A 293 7.78 2.51 6.65
C PHE A 293 7.37 2.21 5.20
N ALA A 294 6.40 2.95 4.67
CA ALA A 294 5.98 2.80 3.29
C ALA A 294 7.07 3.22 2.31
N PHE A 295 7.80 4.29 2.62
CA PHE A 295 8.91 4.75 1.81
C PHE A 295 10.10 3.78 1.85
N ASP A 296 10.47 3.29 3.03
CA ASP A 296 11.56 2.31 3.18
C ASP A 296 11.26 1.03 2.39
N GLN A 297 10.02 0.56 2.42
CA GLN A 297 9.62 -0.61 1.64
C GLN A 297 9.56 -0.34 0.13
N ALA A 298 9.07 0.83 -0.28
CA ALA A 298 9.03 1.20 -1.69
C ALA A 298 10.43 1.38 -2.30
N THR A 299 11.39 1.86 -1.51
CA THR A 299 12.81 1.98 -1.90
C THR A 299 13.60 0.67 -1.75
N ARG A 300 12.91 -0.43 -1.45
CA ARG A 300 13.47 -1.77 -1.23
C ARG A 300 14.51 -1.86 -0.10
N ALA A 301 14.50 -0.92 0.85
CA ALA A 301 15.38 -1.00 2.02
C ALA A 301 15.11 -2.25 2.87
N TYR A 302 13.85 -2.69 2.93
CA TYR A 302 13.41 -3.97 3.51
C TYR A 302 11.99 -4.31 3.04
N GLN A 303 11.47 -5.50 3.38
CA GLN A 303 10.08 -5.87 3.13
C GLN A 303 9.46 -6.46 4.40
N THR A 304 8.27 -5.99 4.80
CA THR A 304 7.55 -6.57 5.94
C THR A 304 6.48 -7.54 5.44
N LYS A 305 6.60 -8.84 5.75
CA LYS A 305 5.63 -9.87 5.36
C LYS A 305 4.82 -10.45 6.51
N GLY A 306 5.38 -10.47 7.73
CA GLY A 306 4.72 -10.96 8.93
C GLY A 306 5.06 -10.07 10.12
N LEU A 307 4.05 -9.71 10.90
CA LEU A 307 4.18 -9.03 12.17
C LEU A 307 3.44 -9.87 13.20
N GLU A 308 4.14 -10.30 14.24
CA GLU A 308 3.57 -11.13 15.29
C GLU A 308 3.47 -10.29 16.56
N HIS A 309 2.24 -10.14 17.07
CA HIS A 309 2.01 -9.57 18.39
C HIS A 309 2.04 -10.70 19.41
N ILE A 310 2.90 -10.59 20.42
CA ILE A 310 2.94 -11.54 21.52
C ILE A 310 2.36 -10.85 22.76
N PRO A 311 1.32 -11.41 23.40
CA PRO A 311 0.66 -10.84 24.59
C PRO A 311 1.60 -10.64 25.79
#